data_AF-A0A7C4FYW8-F1
#
_entry.id   AF-A0A7C4FYW8-F1
#
_cell.length_a   1.000
_cell.length_b   1.000
_cell.length_c   1.000
_cell.angle_alpha   90.00
_cell.angle_beta   90.00
_cell.angle_gamma   90.00
#
_symmetry.space_group_name_H-M   'P 1'
#
loop_
_entity.id
_entity.type
_entity.pdbx_description
1 polymer ?
#
loop_
_entity_poly.entity_id
_entity_poly.type
_entity_poly.pdbx_seq_one_letter_code
_entity_poly.pdbx_strand_id
1 'polypeptide(L)'
;MSNQKILSEAELAEWVAREQRAGKKVGFTCGAFDILHAGHVDYLSKARAMCDRLVVAVNSDDSIRTYKNPFRPVNPQEQRMQVIAALECVDAVALMRETRPLRLIQLLRPDFYIKGGDYEASKLRSGEFVRSYGGQVAVIPVSVDASTTAIIRRIALIEMHESGPDPERGAPAKIVFLDRDGTLIRDVPFLGDP
;
A
#
# COMPACT_ATOMS: atom_id res chain seq x y z
N MET A 1 -10.20 -14.58 -15.41
CA MET A 1 -10.18 -15.68 -14.42
C MET A 1 -9.83 -15.23 -12.99
N SER A 2 -9.26 -14.03 -12.76
CA SER A 2 -8.87 -13.55 -11.42
C SER A 2 -10.02 -13.19 -10.46
N ASN A 3 -11.24 -12.93 -10.96
CA ASN A 3 -12.36 -12.49 -10.11
C ASN A 3 -12.92 -13.58 -9.18
N GLN A 4 -12.55 -14.86 -9.36
CA GLN A 4 -13.03 -15.97 -8.54
C GLN A 4 -12.45 -15.98 -7.12
N LYS A 5 -11.32 -15.30 -6.89
CA LYS A 5 -10.68 -15.22 -5.57
C LYS A 5 -11.24 -14.11 -4.70
N ILE A 6 -12.02 -13.19 -5.26
CA ILE A 6 -12.62 -12.08 -4.52
C ILE A 6 -13.93 -12.55 -3.91
N LEU A 7 -13.99 -12.60 -2.57
CA LEU A 7 -15.11 -13.14 -1.81
C LEU A 7 -15.71 -12.08 -0.90
N SER A 8 -17.03 -12.16 -0.69
CA SER A 8 -17.69 -11.45 0.41
C SER A 8 -17.25 -11.99 1.78
N GLU A 9 -17.52 -11.27 2.86
CA GLU A 9 -17.17 -11.71 4.22
C GLU A 9 -17.79 -13.08 4.55
N ALA A 10 -19.03 -13.33 4.13
CA ALA A 10 -19.74 -14.59 4.37
C ALA A 10 -19.10 -15.75 3.57
N GLU A 11 -18.90 -15.55 2.27
CA GLU A 11 -18.25 -16.55 1.40
C GLU A 11 -16.82 -16.85 1.86
N LEU A 12 -16.09 -15.82 2.31
CA LEU A 12 -14.74 -15.99 2.82
C LEU A 12 -14.72 -16.81 4.11
N ALA A 13 -15.64 -16.57 5.06
CA ALA A 13 -15.73 -17.34 6.29
C ALA A 13 -16.02 -18.83 6.00
N GLU A 14 -16.95 -19.11 5.09
CA GLU A 14 -17.24 -20.47 4.64
C GLU A 14 -16.04 -21.11 3.93
N TRP A 15 -15.34 -20.34 3.10
CA TRP A 15 -14.14 -20.80 2.40
C TRP A 15 -13.02 -21.15 3.39
N VAL A 16 -12.74 -20.30 4.37
CA VAL A 16 -11.72 -20.55 5.41
C VAL A 16 -12.08 -21.81 6.21
N ALA A 17 -13.32 -21.93 6.67
CA ALA A 17 -13.78 -23.09 7.42
C ALA A 17 -13.71 -24.40 6.60
N ARG A 18 -13.95 -24.33 5.29
CA ARG A 18 -13.79 -25.48 4.38
C ARG A 18 -12.32 -25.88 4.23
N GLU A 19 -11.41 -24.94 3.99
CA GLU A 19 -9.97 -25.24 3.85
C GLU A 19 -9.41 -25.84 5.15
N GLN A 20 -9.77 -25.28 6.30
CA GLN A 20 -9.36 -25.81 7.61
C GLN A 20 -9.91 -27.22 7.88
N ARG A 21 -11.18 -27.50 7.53
CA ARG A 21 -11.75 -28.86 7.60
C ARG A 21 -11.06 -29.85 6.66
N ALA A 22 -10.50 -29.37 5.55
CA ALA A 22 -9.66 -30.17 4.65
C ALA A 22 -8.21 -30.34 5.17
N GLY A 23 -7.92 -29.88 6.39
CA GLY A 23 -6.60 -29.98 7.03
C GLY A 23 -5.58 -28.94 6.54
N LYS A 24 -6.01 -27.93 5.76
CA LYS A 24 -5.12 -26.86 5.29
C LYS A 24 -4.97 -25.77 6.34
N LYS A 25 -3.75 -25.26 6.49
CA LYS A 25 -3.46 -24.10 7.33
C LYS A 25 -3.73 -22.80 6.59
N VAL A 26 -4.57 -21.94 7.16
CA VAL A 26 -4.97 -20.67 6.56
C VAL A 26 -4.20 -19.51 7.19
N GLY A 27 -3.46 -18.78 6.37
CA GLY A 27 -2.82 -17.53 6.73
C GLY A 27 -3.66 -16.32 6.34
N PHE A 28 -3.59 -15.27 7.15
CA PHE A 28 -4.30 -14.01 6.95
C PHE A 28 -3.34 -12.83 7.06
N THR A 29 -3.41 -11.93 6.09
CA THR A 29 -2.74 -10.63 6.11
C THR A 29 -3.68 -9.55 5.61
N CYS A 30 -3.40 -8.30 5.96
CA CYS A 30 -4.14 -7.16 5.43
C CYS A 30 -3.27 -5.92 5.17
N GLY A 31 -3.68 -5.11 4.21
CA GLY A 31 -2.99 -3.88 3.83
C GLY A 31 -3.70 -3.06 2.76
N ALA A 32 -3.15 -1.88 2.47
CA ALA A 32 -3.67 -0.99 1.44
C ALA A 32 -3.38 -1.49 0.03
N PHE A 33 -2.18 -2.02 -0.23
CA PHE A 33 -1.75 -2.53 -1.53
C PHE A 33 -2.07 -1.58 -2.71
N ASP A 34 -1.73 -0.30 -2.53
CA ASP A 34 -2.16 0.78 -3.42
C ASP A 34 -1.49 0.72 -4.79
N ILE A 35 -0.17 0.94 -4.85
CA ILE A 35 0.64 0.65 -6.04
C ILE A 35 1.47 -0.60 -5.72
N LEU A 36 1.22 -1.69 -6.45
CA LEU A 36 1.96 -2.94 -6.28
C LEU A 36 3.42 -2.76 -6.70
N HIS A 37 4.32 -3.37 -5.95
CA HIS A 37 5.76 -3.35 -6.22
C HIS A 37 6.42 -4.62 -5.68
N ALA A 38 7.69 -4.83 -6.01
CA ALA A 38 8.44 -6.03 -5.64
C ALA A 38 8.39 -6.34 -4.13
N GLY A 39 8.45 -5.33 -3.26
CA GLY A 39 8.29 -5.52 -1.81
C GLY A 39 6.96 -6.13 -1.37
N HIS A 40 5.84 -5.80 -2.04
CA HIS A 40 4.55 -6.44 -1.75
C HIS A 40 4.55 -7.90 -2.21
N VAL A 41 5.10 -8.18 -3.40
CA VAL A 41 5.16 -9.55 -3.95
C VAL A 41 6.03 -10.44 -3.07
N ASP A 42 7.23 -9.97 -2.70
CA ASP A 42 8.14 -10.68 -1.78
C ASP A 42 7.46 -10.98 -0.43
N TYR A 43 6.82 -9.97 0.16
CA TYR A 43 6.08 -10.12 1.41
C TYR A 43 4.97 -11.18 1.31
N LEU A 44 4.10 -11.09 0.29
CA LEU A 44 2.98 -12.01 0.13
C LEU A 44 3.43 -13.44 -0.19
N SER A 45 4.49 -13.59 -0.98
CA SER A 45 5.11 -14.90 -1.24
C SER A 45 5.68 -15.52 0.02
N LYS A 46 6.39 -14.75 0.86
CA LYS A 46 6.86 -15.22 2.17
C LYS A 46 5.72 -15.56 3.12
N ALA A 47 4.65 -14.76 3.13
CA ALA A 47 3.45 -15.05 3.91
C ALA A 47 2.80 -16.37 3.47
N ARG A 48 2.67 -16.60 2.16
CA ARG A 48 2.14 -17.84 1.59
C ARG A 48 3.01 -19.05 1.91
N ALA A 49 4.32 -18.89 2.06
CA ALA A 49 5.21 -19.99 2.45
C ALA A 49 5.00 -20.48 3.90
N MET A 50 4.30 -19.70 4.74
CA MET A 50 4.01 -20.06 6.13
C MET A 50 2.69 -20.84 6.28
N CYS A 51 1.87 -20.92 5.24
CA CYS A 51 0.54 -21.52 5.27
C CYS A 51 0.25 -22.32 3.99
N ASP A 52 -0.82 -23.09 3.97
CA ASP A 52 -1.27 -23.76 2.74
C ASP A 52 -2.15 -22.86 1.87
N ARG A 53 -2.79 -21.87 2.50
CA ARG A 53 -3.77 -20.98 1.90
C ARG A 53 -3.59 -19.57 2.43
N LEU A 54 -3.45 -18.59 1.55
CA LEU A 54 -3.30 -17.19 1.95
C LEU A 54 -4.54 -16.36 1.61
N VAL A 55 -5.13 -15.79 2.67
CA VAL A 55 -6.16 -14.76 2.59
C VAL A 55 -5.52 -13.38 2.69
N VAL A 56 -5.83 -12.51 1.74
CA VAL A 56 -5.40 -11.10 1.75
C VAL A 56 -6.61 -10.18 1.85
N ALA A 57 -6.73 -9.48 2.97
CA ALA A 57 -7.73 -8.43 3.15
C ALA A 57 -7.18 -7.08 2.66
N VAL A 58 -7.90 -6.45 1.73
CA VAL A 58 -7.55 -5.17 1.15
C VAL A 58 -8.37 -4.06 1.83
N ASN A 59 -7.71 -3.05 2.39
CA ASN A 59 -8.42 -1.92 3.03
C ASN A 59 -9.33 -1.19 2.03
N SER A 60 -10.53 -0.77 2.46
CA SER A 60 -11.39 0.13 1.68
C SER A 60 -10.76 1.51 1.49
N ASP A 61 -11.26 2.24 0.49
CA ASP A 61 -10.78 3.61 0.22
C ASP A 61 -11.02 4.52 1.43
N ASP A 62 -12.21 4.43 2.03
CA ASP A 62 -12.56 5.21 3.22
C ASP A 62 -11.68 4.85 4.42
N SER A 63 -11.40 3.55 4.62
CA SER A 63 -10.49 3.08 5.68
C SER A 63 -9.11 3.72 5.51
N ILE A 64 -8.56 3.72 4.30
CA ILE A 64 -7.24 4.30 3.99
C ILE A 64 -7.22 5.79 4.29
N ARG A 65 -8.25 6.54 3.85
CA ARG A 65 -8.36 7.99 4.06
C ARG A 65 -8.34 8.38 5.55
N THR A 66 -8.80 7.51 6.46
CA THR A 66 -8.79 7.82 7.91
C THR A 66 -7.40 7.96 8.53
N TYR A 67 -6.38 7.29 7.96
CA TYR A 67 -5.01 7.29 8.49
C TYR A 67 -3.95 7.73 7.47
N LYS A 68 -4.37 8.06 6.25
CA LYS A 68 -3.57 8.71 5.21
C LYS A 68 -4.14 10.09 4.91
N ASN A 69 -3.69 10.70 3.83
CA ASN A 69 -4.23 11.98 3.37
C ASN A 69 -5.43 11.74 2.42
N PRO A 70 -6.24 12.79 2.14
CA PRO A 70 -7.42 12.68 1.29
C PRO A 70 -7.17 12.21 -0.15
N PHE A 71 -5.94 12.36 -0.64
CA PHE A 71 -5.52 11.94 -1.99
C PHE A 71 -5.06 10.48 -2.05
N ARG A 72 -5.27 9.70 -0.98
CA ARG A 72 -4.94 8.27 -0.93
C ARG A 72 -6.19 7.45 -0.61
N PRO A 73 -6.34 6.25 -1.20
CA PRO A 73 -5.41 5.59 -2.14
C PRO A 73 -5.43 6.22 -3.54
N VAL A 74 -4.42 5.91 -4.36
CA VAL A 74 -4.38 6.30 -5.78
C VAL A 74 -5.32 5.41 -6.58
N ASN A 75 -5.27 4.10 -6.34
CA ASN A 75 -6.12 3.13 -7.01
C ASN A 75 -7.37 2.83 -6.17
N PRO A 76 -8.59 2.85 -6.74
CA PRO A 76 -9.81 2.43 -6.07
C PRO A 76 -9.72 0.99 -5.53
N GLN A 77 -10.43 0.72 -4.45
CA GLN A 77 -10.40 -0.59 -3.76
C GLN A 77 -10.67 -1.77 -4.68
N GLU A 78 -11.59 -1.66 -5.64
CA GLU A 78 -11.93 -2.75 -6.57
C GLU A 78 -10.73 -3.11 -7.44
N GLN A 79 -9.99 -2.11 -7.92
CA GLN A 79 -8.79 -2.31 -8.74
C GLN A 79 -7.66 -2.93 -7.91
N ARG A 80 -7.46 -2.46 -6.69
CA ARG A 80 -6.45 -3.02 -5.76
C ARG A 80 -6.75 -4.49 -5.45
N MET A 81 -8.02 -4.82 -5.21
CA MET A 81 -8.46 -6.21 -4.99
C MET A 81 -8.22 -7.09 -6.22
N GLN A 82 -8.50 -6.59 -7.42
CA GLN A 82 -8.25 -7.33 -8.68
C GLN A 82 -6.77 -7.63 -8.88
N VAL A 83 -5.89 -6.65 -8.65
CA VAL A 83 -4.44 -6.81 -8.75
C VAL A 83 -3.95 -7.85 -7.74
N ILE A 84 -4.42 -7.79 -6.50
CA ILE A 84 -4.04 -8.75 -5.45
C ILE A 84 -4.56 -10.15 -5.75
N ALA A 85 -5.80 -10.28 -6.26
CA ALA A 85 -6.36 -11.57 -6.65
C ALA A 85 -5.60 -12.21 -7.82
N ALA A 86 -4.97 -11.41 -8.69
CA ALA A 86 -4.17 -11.94 -9.79
C ALA A 86 -2.86 -12.61 -9.32
N LEU A 87 -2.39 -12.35 -8.11
CA LEU A 87 -1.15 -12.93 -7.61
C LEU A 87 -1.30 -14.43 -7.33
N GLU A 88 -0.30 -15.20 -7.76
CA GLU A 88 -0.27 -16.66 -7.60
C GLU A 88 -0.29 -17.08 -6.13
N CYS A 89 0.44 -16.35 -5.28
CA CYS A 89 0.57 -16.64 -3.85
C CYS A 89 -0.69 -16.30 -3.03
N VAL A 90 -1.73 -15.75 -3.65
CA VAL A 90 -2.99 -15.35 -2.98
C VAL A 90 -4.10 -16.31 -3.38
N ASP A 91 -4.76 -16.92 -2.39
CA ASP A 91 -5.84 -17.89 -2.61
C ASP A 91 -7.23 -17.23 -2.49
N ALA A 92 -7.39 -16.24 -1.60
CA ALA A 92 -8.64 -15.49 -1.44
C ALA A 92 -8.39 -14.02 -1.05
N VAL A 93 -9.29 -13.15 -1.48
CA VAL A 93 -9.24 -11.70 -1.26
C VAL A 93 -10.59 -11.22 -0.73
N ALA A 94 -10.55 -10.35 0.27
CA ALA A 94 -11.75 -9.66 0.75
C ALA A 94 -11.49 -8.17 0.98
N LEU A 95 -12.57 -7.39 0.93
CA LEU A 95 -12.54 -5.99 1.32
C LEU A 95 -12.59 -5.87 2.85
N MET A 96 -11.73 -5.04 3.42
CA MET A 96 -11.72 -4.70 4.85
C MET A 96 -12.09 -3.24 5.05
N ARG A 97 -13.24 -2.99 5.67
CA ARG A 97 -13.77 -1.64 5.86
C ARG A 97 -13.20 -0.96 7.10
N GLU A 98 -12.79 -1.74 8.08
CA GLU A 98 -12.20 -1.27 9.33
C GLU A 98 -10.72 -0.91 9.15
N THR A 99 -10.22 0.04 9.95
CA THR A 99 -8.79 0.36 9.98
C THR A 99 -7.95 -0.78 10.57
N ARG A 100 -8.54 -1.58 11.46
CA ARG A 100 -7.86 -2.69 12.14
C ARG A 100 -8.55 -4.02 11.82
N PRO A 101 -7.79 -5.11 11.64
CA PRO A 101 -8.34 -6.38 11.17
C PRO A 101 -9.07 -7.22 12.23
N LEU A 102 -9.23 -6.73 13.46
CA LEU A 102 -9.71 -7.56 14.58
C LEU A 102 -11.06 -8.24 14.28
N ARG A 103 -12.03 -7.50 13.71
CA ARG A 103 -13.35 -8.04 13.36
C ARG A 103 -13.24 -9.18 12.34
N LEU A 104 -12.48 -8.99 11.27
CA LEU A 104 -12.26 -10.05 10.27
C LEU A 104 -11.51 -11.23 10.88
N ILE A 105 -10.52 -11.01 11.74
CA ILE A 105 -9.82 -12.09 12.43
C ILE A 105 -10.78 -12.87 13.35
N GLN A 106 -11.71 -12.19 14.04
CA GLN A 106 -12.74 -12.82 14.86
C GLN A 106 -13.70 -13.69 14.04
N LEU A 107 -14.08 -13.22 12.85
CA LEU A 107 -14.92 -13.95 11.92
C LEU A 107 -14.21 -15.17 11.32
N LEU A 108 -12.98 -14.98 10.84
CA LEU A 108 -12.25 -15.97 10.05
C LEU A 108 -11.46 -16.96 10.89
N ARG A 109 -11.02 -16.57 12.09
CA ARG A 109 -10.16 -17.36 12.99
C ARG A 109 -8.99 -18.08 12.26
N PRO A 110 -8.14 -17.34 11.53
CA PRO A 110 -7.06 -17.92 10.74
C PRO A 110 -6.01 -18.62 11.62
N ASP A 111 -5.35 -19.66 11.09
CA ASP A 111 -4.25 -20.34 11.78
C ASP A 111 -3.03 -19.41 11.96
N PHE A 112 -2.80 -18.51 10.99
CA PHE A 112 -1.70 -17.55 11.03
C PHE A 112 -2.21 -16.13 10.78
N TYR A 113 -1.82 -15.19 11.64
CA TYR A 113 -1.90 -13.75 11.37
C TYR A 113 -0.52 -13.20 11.05
N ILE A 114 -0.34 -12.74 9.81
CA ILE A 114 0.95 -12.36 9.25
C ILE A 114 0.95 -10.85 9.00
N LYS A 115 2.03 -10.19 9.44
CA LYS A 115 2.28 -8.77 9.18
C LYS A 115 3.65 -8.55 8.58
N GLY A 116 3.74 -7.62 7.62
CA GLY A 116 5.00 -7.13 7.10
C GLY A 116 5.45 -5.89 7.87
N GLY A 117 6.76 -5.72 8.04
CA GLY A 117 7.34 -4.56 8.69
C GLY A 117 8.28 -4.91 9.83
N ASP A 118 8.74 -3.88 10.53
CA ASP A 118 9.69 -4.01 11.65
C ASP A 118 8.96 -4.02 13.01
N TYR A 119 7.76 -4.60 13.03
CA TYR A 119 6.93 -4.66 14.24
C TYR A 119 7.35 -5.83 15.12
N GLU A 120 7.37 -5.64 16.45
CA GLU A 120 7.39 -6.77 17.36
C GLU A 120 6.04 -7.49 17.35
N ALA A 121 6.05 -8.81 17.13
CA ALA A 121 4.84 -9.62 17.10
C ALA A 121 4.01 -9.52 18.40
N SER A 122 4.64 -9.24 19.54
CA SER A 122 4.02 -9.02 20.85
C SER A 122 3.15 -7.76 20.90
N LYS A 123 3.46 -6.74 20.10
CA LYS A 123 2.77 -5.43 20.09
C LYS A 123 1.54 -5.40 19.19
N LEU A 124 1.28 -6.47 18.44
CA LEU A 124 0.10 -6.59 17.59
C LEU A 124 -1.13 -6.92 18.44
N ARG A 125 -1.96 -5.91 18.74
CA ARG A 125 -3.19 -6.06 19.55
C ARG A 125 -4.13 -7.15 19.03
N SER A 126 -4.30 -7.25 17.72
CA SER A 126 -5.11 -8.32 17.11
C SER A 126 -4.47 -9.71 17.26
N GLY A 127 -3.17 -9.77 17.50
CA GLY A 127 -2.44 -11.02 17.71
C GLY A 127 -2.73 -11.70 19.04
N GLU A 128 -3.17 -10.97 20.07
CA GLU A 128 -3.62 -11.57 21.34
C GLU A 128 -4.83 -12.48 21.11
N PHE A 129 -5.81 -12.00 20.36
CA PHE A 129 -6.98 -12.79 20.00
C PHE A 129 -6.62 -14.01 19.15
N VAL A 130 -5.64 -13.89 18.24
CA VAL A 130 -5.17 -15.03 17.42
C VAL A 130 -4.57 -16.12 18.31
N ARG A 131 -3.72 -15.72 19.27
CA ARG A 131 -3.08 -16.64 20.21
C ARG A 131 -4.07 -17.31 21.15
N SER A 132 -5.16 -16.63 21.53
CA SER A 132 -6.13 -17.16 22.50
C SER A 132 -6.86 -18.42 22.02
N TYR A 133 -6.87 -18.69 20.71
CA TYR A 133 -7.40 -19.93 20.14
C TYR A 133 -6.34 -20.85 19.52
N GLY A 134 -5.06 -20.62 19.84
CA GLY A 134 -3.94 -21.45 19.36
C GLY A 134 -3.42 -21.08 17.97
N GLY A 135 -3.89 -19.97 17.38
CA GLY A 135 -3.30 -19.42 16.17
C GLY A 135 -1.93 -18.77 16.43
N GLN A 136 -1.16 -18.59 15.36
CA GLN A 136 0.19 -18.03 15.42
C GLN A 136 0.24 -16.64 14.81
N VAL A 137 1.17 -15.81 15.31
CA VAL A 137 1.38 -14.45 14.81
C VAL A 137 2.80 -14.36 14.30
N ALA A 138 2.95 -13.97 13.03
CA ALA A 138 4.23 -13.85 12.37
C ALA A 138 4.46 -12.42 11.89
N VAL A 139 5.71 -11.98 11.97
CA VAL A 139 6.16 -10.73 11.36
C VAL A 139 7.25 -11.03 10.36
N ILE A 140 7.06 -10.59 9.13
CA ILE A 140 8.02 -10.73 8.03
C ILE A 140 8.76 -9.40 7.89
N PRO A 141 10.09 -9.38 8.09
CA PRO A 141 10.89 -8.18 7.91
C PRO A 141 10.82 -7.66 6.47
N VAL A 142 10.92 -6.34 6.31
CA VAL A 142 10.99 -5.74 4.98
C VAL A 142 12.34 -6.07 4.37
N SER A 143 12.35 -6.70 3.19
CA SER A 143 13.59 -7.11 2.51
C SER A 143 13.88 -6.33 1.23
N VAL A 144 12.89 -5.59 0.72
CA VAL A 144 12.99 -4.80 -0.51
C VAL A 144 12.68 -3.35 -0.18
N ASP A 145 13.61 -2.45 -0.50
CA ASP A 145 13.41 -1.01 -0.36
C ASP A 145 12.50 -0.48 -1.49
N ALA A 146 11.20 -0.66 -1.30
CA ALA A 146 10.17 -0.15 -2.19
C ALA A 146 8.92 0.22 -1.39
N SER A 147 8.35 1.38 -1.70
CA SER A 147 7.06 1.80 -1.14
C SER A 147 6.26 2.58 -2.17
N THR A 148 4.92 2.50 -2.08
CA THR A 148 4.03 3.34 -2.89
C THR A 148 4.35 4.83 -2.74
N THR A 149 4.72 5.29 -1.54
CA THR A 149 5.09 6.69 -1.31
C THR A 149 6.35 7.09 -2.09
N ALA A 150 7.37 6.23 -2.12
CA ALA A 150 8.59 6.48 -2.89
C ALA A 150 8.30 6.52 -4.40
N ILE A 151 7.44 5.61 -4.89
CA ILE A 151 7.01 5.59 -6.29
C ILE A 151 6.29 6.90 -6.66
N ILE A 152 5.30 7.32 -5.87
CA ILE A 152 4.56 8.57 -6.11
C ILE A 152 5.50 9.77 -6.10
N ARG A 153 6.44 9.85 -5.14
CA ARG A 153 7.44 10.92 -5.10
C ARG A 153 8.30 10.94 -6.35
N ARG A 154 8.72 9.77 -6.84
CA ARG A 154 9.51 9.65 -8.07
C ARG A 154 8.73 10.11 -9.30
N ILE A 155 7.46 9.72 -9.41
CA ILE A 155 6.57 10.18 -10.49
C ILE A 155 6.44 11.72 -10.44
N ALA A 156 6.17 12.29 -9.26
CA ALA A 156 6.07 13.74 -9.10
C ALA A 156 7.36 14.48 -9.52
N LEU A 157 8.53 13.93 -9.20
CA LEU A 157 9.82 14.51 -9.62
C LEU A 157 10.03 14.44 -11.13
N ILE A 158 9.57 13.38 -11.80
CA ILE A 158 9.62 13.25 -13.27
C ILE A 158 8.73 14.32 -13.90
N GLU A 159 7.49 14.46 -13.45
CA GLU A 159 6.54 15.47 -13.94
C GLU A 159 7.09 16.89 -13.76
N MET A 160 7.72 17.20 -12.62
CA MET A 160 8.34 18.51 -12.39
C MET A 160 9.53 18.79 -13.32
N HIS A 161 10.29 17.77 -13.69
CA HIS A 161 11.39 17.89 -14.65
C HIS A 161 10.88 18.10 -16.07
N GLU A 162 9.85 17.35 -16.48
CA GLU A 162 9.22 17.49 -17.80
C GLU A 162 8.43 18.80 -17.94
N SER A 163 7.87 19.30 -16.83
CA SER A 163 7.23 20.62 -16.71
C SER A 163 8.24 21.75 -16.50
N GLY A 164 9.52 21.55 -16.85
CA GLY A 164 10.51 22.62 -16.96
C GLY A 164 9.99 23.79 -17.79
N PRO A 165 10.62 24.99 -17.72
CA PRO A 165 10.08 26.18 -18.36
C PRO A 165 9.80 25.88 -19.84
N ASP A 166 8.54 26.03 -20.20
CA ASP A 166 8.03 25.92 -21.57
C ASP A 166 9.01 26.62 -22.54
N PRO A 167 9.56 25.94 -23.56
CA PRO A 167 10.43 26.59 -24.54
C PRO A 167 9.70 27.69 -25.33
N GLU A 168 8.36 27.71 -25.36
CA GLU A 168 7.57 28.84 -25.89
C GLU A 168 7.44 30.02 -24.90
N ARG A 169 7.76 29.83 -23.61
CA ARG A 169 8.12 30.94 -22.69
C ARG A 169 9.57 31.38 -22.92
N GLY A 170 9.97 31.50 -24.19
CA GLY A 170 11.24 32.03 -24.66
C GLY A 170 11.35 33.56 -24.54
N ALA A 171 10.78 34.17 -23.50
CA ALA A 171 11.21 35.48 -23.06
C ALA A 171 12.07 35.27 -21.82
N PRO A 172 13.35 35.69 -21.80
CA PRO A 172 14.12 35.66 -20.55
C PRO A 172 13.28 36.39 -19.50
N ALA A 173 13.15 35.79 -18.31
CA ALA A 173 12.54 36.48 -17.19
C ALA A 173 13.26 37.84 -17.08
N LYS A 174 12.52 38.94 -17.29
CA LYS A 174 13.10 40.28 -17.14
C LYS A 174 13.48 40.43 -15.67
N ILE A 175 14.75 40.19 -15.36
CA ILE A 175 15.29 40.41 -14.03
C ILE A 175 15.26 41.92 -13.82
N VAL A 176 14.52 42.35 -12.81
CA VAL A 176 14.49 43.76 -12.39
C VAL A 176 15.23 43.84 -11.07
N PHE A 177 16.27 44.67 -11.01
CA PHE A 177 16.97 44.94 -9.76
C PHE A 177 16.31 46.12 -9.06
N LEU A 178 16.12 46.00 -7.75
CA LEU A 178 15.68 47.09 -6.89
C LEU A 178 16.89 47.57 -6.09
N ASP A 179 17.32 48.80 -6.35
CA ASP A 179 18.38 49.44 -5.56
C ASP A 179 17.85 49.81 -4.16
N ARG A 180 18.75 50.05 -3.21
CA ARG A 180 18.43 50.42 -1.81
C ARG A 180 17.62 51.70 -1.70
N ASP A 181 17.65 52.57 -2.71
CA ASP A 181 16.88 53.81 -2.76
C ASP A 181 15.47 53.62 -3.38
N GLY A 182 15.12 52.40 -3.79
CA GLY A 182 13.83 52.06 -4.40
C GLY A 182 13.80 52.17 -5.92
N THR A 183 14.93 52.44 -6.58
CA THR A 183 15.00 52.52 -8.04
C THR A 183 14.94 51.13 -8.69
N LEU A 184 14.06 50.98 -9.69
CA LEU A 184 13.94 49.76 -10.48
C LEU A 184 14.85 49.82 -11.72
N ILE A 185 15.89 48.99 -11.77
CA ILE A 185 16.80 48.84 -12.91
C ILE A 185 16.27 47.71 -13.79
N ARG A 186 15.79 48.08 -14.99
CA ARG A 186 15.07 47.17 -15.90
C ARG A 186 15.93 46.57 -17.00
N ASP A 187 17.07 47.18 -17.30
CA ASP A 187 18.06 46.71 -18.28
C ASP A 187 19.44 46.69 -17.62
N VAL A 188 19.96 45.49 -17.37
CA VAL A 188 21.33 45.30 -16.84
C VAL A 188 22.17 44.67 -17.95
N PRO A 189 22.94 45.47 -18.72
CA PRO A 189 23.61 45.00 -19.93
C PRO A 189 24.76 44.00 -19.69
N PHE A 190 25.14 43.74 -18.44
CA PHE A 190 26.32 42.93 -18.08
C PHE A 190 26.00 41.64 -17.32
N LEU A 191 24.73 41.26 -17.17
CA LEU A 191 24.38 39.98 -16.55
C LEU A 191 24.57 38.85 -17.57
N GLY A 192 25.80 38.39 -17.75
CA GLY A 192 26.10 37.25 -18.62
C GLY A 192 27.51 37.15 -19.18
N ASP A 193 28.35 38.19 -19.07
CA ASP A 193 29.78 38.07 -19.40
C ASP A 193 30.58 37.83 -18.10
N PRO A 194 31.38 36.74 -18.00
CA PRO A 194 32.21 36.46 -16.84
C PRO A 194 33.35 37.46 -16.62
#